data_AF-X1LT89-F1
#
_entry.id   AF-X1LT89-F1
#
_cell.length_a   1.000
_cell.length_b   1.000
_cell.length_c   1.000
_cell.angle_alpha   90.00
_cell.angle_beta   90.00
_cell.angle_gamma   90.00
#
_symmetry.space_group_name_H-M   'P 1'
#
loop_
_entity.id
_entity.type
_entity.pdbx_description
1 polymer ?
#
loop_
_entity_poly.entity_id
_entity_poly.type
_entity_poly.pdbx_seq_one_letter_code
_entity_poly.pdbx_strand_id
1 'polypeptide(L)'
;IEKSFREFILSDYDRIIIGSTDSHPLSVDKILPNISKRIAAGDNVALLVFDGMGIDQWEIIKQYLTSRSLVVKTESSVYAMLPTLTKYSRWSIFSGMAPNEFVTSKRGAQEKSLFTDFWKLNDLNSEDVIFLHLVPDLTRLQKQDESMSRFMSGVREETRVIGVVFSFIDKMLHGPYDLDVGKKFLYQGIEKFLESSCLAEIFTILQKHGYKTYVTSDHGNLVATGNGVRDSKYLVETRGKRCLVYDRKVLAEEKQKRGDVTLFSSRFIP
;
A
#
# COMPACT_ATOMS: atom_id res chain seq x y z
N ILE A 1 -11.72 12.42 -15.70
CA ILE A 1 -12.08 11.28 -14.81
C ILE A 1 -13.26 10.57 -15.44
N GLU A 2 -13.27 9.23 -15.51
CA GLU A 2 -14.44 8.51 -16.00
C GLU A 2 -15.69 8.83 -15.16
N LYS A 3 -16.82 9.07 -15.82
CA LYS A 3 -18.06 9.52 -15.19
C LYS A 3 -18.52 8.53 -14.10
N SER A 4 -18.45 7.23 -14.39
CA SER A 4 -18.76 6.14 -13.47
C SER A 4 -17.92 6.18 -12.20
N PHE A 5 -16.59 6.35 -12.33
CA PHE A 5 -15.71 6.47 -11.18
C PHE A 5 -16.01 7.72 -10.33
N ARG A 6 -16.33 8.84 -10.98
CA ARG A 6 -16.75 10.05 -10.27
C ARG A 6 -18.03 9.82 -9.46
N GLU A 7 -19.06 9.22 -10.07
CA GLU A 7 -20.33 8.93 -9.41
C GLU A 7 -20.16 7.98 -8.22
N PHE A 8 -19.33 6.94 -8.40
CA PHE A 8 -18.94 6.01 -7.36
C PHE A 8 -18.28 6.71 -6.16
N ILE A 9 -17.28 7.55 -6.40
CA ILE A 9 -16.58 8.26 -5.31
C ILE A 9 -17.56 9.17 -4.54
N LEU A 10 -18.44 9.89 -5.25
CA LEU A 10 -19.38 10.82 -4.63
C LEU A 10 -20.50 10.11 -3.85
N SER A 11 -20.90 8.90 -4.25
CA SER A 11 -22.10 8.24 -3.72
C SER A 11 -21.80 7.09 -2.77
N ASP A 12 -20.69 6.36 -3.00
CA ASP A 12 -20.45 5.06 -2.40
C ASP A 12 -19.19 4.98 -1.54
N TYR A 13 -18.24 5.92 -1.68
CA TYR A 13 -16.98 5.87 -0.93
C TYR A 13 -17.20 5.75 0.59
N ASP A 14 -18.00 6.64 1.18
CA ASP A 14 -18.28 6.61 2.62
C ASP A 14 -18.97 5.30 3.04
N ARG A 15 -19.82 4.74 2.18
CA ARG A 15 -20.51 3.48 2.45
C ARG A 15 -19.53 2.31 2.50
N ILE A 16 -18.51 2.32 1.64
CA ILE A 16 -17.44 1.31 1.64
C ILE A 16 -16.67 1.39 2.95
N ILE A 17 -16.24 2.58 3.36
CA ILE A 17 -15.46 2.75 4.59
C ILE A 17 -16.29 2.34 5.82
N ILE A 18 -17.58 2.70 5.85
CA ILE A 18 -18.49 2.32 6.95
C ILE A 18 -18.79 0.81 6.94
N GLY A 19 -18.95 0.21 5.77
CA GLY A 19 -19.25 -1.22 5.61
C GLY A 19 -18.03 -2.13 5.80
N SER A 20 -16.82 -1.57 5.80
CA SER A 20 -15.57 -2.29 6.01
C SER A 20 -15.43 -2.68 7.48
N THR A 21 -15.28 -3.98 7.74
CA THR A 21 -15.16 -4.50 9.11
C THR A 21 -13.88 -5.29 9.27
N ASP A 22 -13.44 -5.50 10.52
CA ASP A 22 -12.27 -6.32 10.80
C ASP A 22 -12.42 -7.77 10.34
N SER A 23 -13.65 -8.29 10.13
CA SER A 23 -13.87 -9.66 9.62
C SER A 23 -13.99 -9.70 8.11
N HIS A 24 -14.40 -8.58 7.52
CA HIS A 24 -14.64 -8.44 6.09
C HIS A 24 -14.07 -7.08 5.64
N PRO A 25 -12.74 -7.00 5.44
CA PRO A 25 -12.11 -5.76 5.04
C PRO A 25 -12.56 -5.42 3.61
N LEU A 26 -13.16 -4.25 3.44
CA LEU A 26 -13.44 -3.65 2.13
C LEU A 26 -12.45 -2.53 1.82
N SER A 27 -11.70 -2.05 2.81
CA SER A 27 -10.76 -0.94 2.71
C SER A 27 -9.46 -1.27 3.44
N VAL A 28 -8.39 -0.60 3.03
CA VAL A 28 -7.03 -0.92 3.49
C VAL A 28 -6.79 -0.70 4.99
N ASP A 29 -7.56 0.16 5.66
CA ASP A 29 -7.50 0.35 7.12
C ASP A 29 -7.96 -0.89 7.90
N LYS A 30 -8.76 -1.77 7.30
CA LYS A 30 -9.24 -2.99 7.96
C LYS A 30 -8.35 -4.20 7.73
N ILE A 31 -7.27 -4.08 6.96
CA ILE A 31 -6.33 -5.18 6.73
C ILE A 31 -5.65 -5.61 8.02
N LEU A 32 -5.02 -4.69 8.75
CA LEU A 32 -4.28 -5.03 9.96
C LEU A 32 -5.20 -5.46 11.12
N PRO A 33 -6.36 -4.81 11.36
CA PRO A 33 -7.40 -5.33 12.23
C PRO A 33 -7.85 -6.76 11.88
N ASN A 34 -8.01 -7.08 10.60
CA ASN A 34 -8.34 -8.45 10.19
C ASN A 34 -7.23 -9.46 10.52
N ILE A 35 -5.97 -9.10 10.24
CA ILE A 35 -4.80 -9.94 10.51
C ILE A 35 -4.59 -10.15 12.02
N SER A 36 -4.91 -9.16 12.86
CA SER A 36 -4.75 -9.24 14.32
C SER A 36 -5.45 -10.46 14.95
N LYS A 37 -6.56 -10.90 14.34
CA LYS A 37 -7.32 -12.09 14.77
C LYS A 37 -6.49 -13.38 14.66
N ARG A 38 -5.53 -13.45 13.72
CA ARG A 38 -4.61 -14.58 13.61
C ARG A 38 -3.58 -14.59 14.72
N ILE A 39 -3.04 -13.41 15.09
CA ILE A 39 -2.14 -13.28 16.24
C ILE A 39 -2.84 -13.71 17.53
N ALA A 40 -4.10 -13.30 17.72
CA ALA A 40 -4.92 -13.72 18.87
C ALA A 40 -5.21 -15.23 18.86
N ALA A 41 -5.26 -15.86 17.69
CA ALA A 41 -5.37 -17.32 17.54
C ALA A 41 -4.03 -18.08 17.72
N GLY A 42 -2.93 -17.37 18.01
CA GLY A 42 -1.61 -17.96 18.24
C GLY A 42 -0.74 -18.13 16.99
N ASP A 43 -1.19 -17.68 15.81
CA ASP A 43 -0.36 -17.69 14.60
C ASP A 43 0.74 -16.60 14.67
N ASN A 44 1.81 -16.77 13.89
CA ASN A 44 2.71 -15.69 13.50
C ASN A 44 2.29 -15.17 12.12
N VAL A 45 2.39 -13.87 11.88
CA VAL A 45 1.89 -13.23 10.64
C VAL A 45 2.94 -12.37 9.95
N ALA A 46 2.92 -12.38 8.62
CA ALA A 46 3.75 -11.51 7.80
C ALA A 46 2.87 -10.74 6.83
N LEU A 47 2.91 -9.42 6.86
CA LEU A 47 2.20 -8.52 5.94
C LEU A 47 3.20 -7.90 4.95
N LEU A 48 3.04 -8.23 3.67
CA LEU A 48 3.85 -7.73 2.58
C LEU A 48 3.03 -6.75 1.74
N VAL A 49 3.43 -5.48 1.75
CA VAL A 49 2.77 -4.39 1.05
C VAL A 49 3.60 -4.01 -0.19
N PHE A 50 3.02 -4.14 -1.37
CA PHE A 50 3.65 -3.75 -2.64
C PHE A 50 3.17 -2.35 -3.04
N ASP A 51 4.08 -1.39 -2.99
CA ASP A 51 3.83 0.02 -3.30
C ASP A 51 3.45 0.18 -4.78
N GLY A 52 2.27 0.74 -5.04
CA GLY A 52 1.83 1.02 -6.40
C GLY A 52 1.37 -0.18 -7.21
N MET A 53 1.15 -1.35 -6.61
CA MET A 53 0.77 -2.57 -7.33
C MET A 53 -0.70 -2.54 -7.82
N GLY A 54 -0.89 -2.57 -9.13
CA GLY A 54 -2.18 -2.84 -9.76
C GLY A 54 -2.48 -4.34 -9.86
N ILE A 55 -3.74 -4.67 -10.16
CA ILE A 55 -4.24 -6.06 -10.27
C ILE A 55 -3.50 -6.82 -11.38
N ASP A 56 -3.21 -6.14 -12.48
CA ASP A 56 -2.41 -6.64 -13.59
C ASP A 56 -0.97 -7.00 -13.18
N GLN A 57 -0.32 -6.20 -12.33
CA GLN A 57 1.01 -6.55 -11.79
C GLN A 57 0.94 -7.67 -10.75
N TRP A 58 -0.11 -7.71 -9.93
CA TRP A 58 -0.33 -8.79 -8.97
C TRP A 58 -0.44 -10.14 -9.68
N GLU A 59 -1.13 -10.22 -10.82
CA GLU A 59 -1.25 -11.46 -11.59
C GLU A 59 0.12 -12.01 -12.03
N ILE A 60 1.02 -11.13 -12.48
CA ILE A 60 2.41 -11.51 -12.83
C ILE A 60 3.15 -12.07 -11.62
N ILE A 61 3.07 -11.38 -10.47
CA ILE A 61 3.72 -11.81 -9.23
C ILE A 61 3.15 -13.13 -8.74
N LYS A 62 1.82 -13.30 -8.79
CA LYS A 62 1.14 -14.54 -8.40
C LYS A 62 1.57 -15.72 -9.27
N GLN A 63 1.69 -15.53 -10.58
CA GLN A 63 2.18 -16.57 -11.49
C GLN A 63 3.63 -16.96 -11.18
N TYR A 64 4.50 -15.97 -10.94
CA TYR A 64 5.87 -16.20 -10.50
C TYR A 64 5.95 -16.95 -9.17
N LEU A 65 5.18 -16.57 -8.15
CA LEU A 65 5.16 -17.27 -6.87
C LEU A 65 4.64 -18.71 -7.03
N THR A 66 3.60 -18.90 -7.83
CA THR A 66 3.02 -20.22 -8.11
C THR A 66 4.03 -21.15 -8.79
N SER A 67 4.83 -20.64 -9.75
CA SER A 67 5.88 -21.43 -10.42
C SER A 67 6.99 -21.87 -9.46
N ARG A 68 7.12 -21.20 -8.31
CA ARG A 68 8.03 -21.56 -7.20
C ARG A 68 7.34 -22.36 -6.08
N SER A 69 6.17 -22.95 -6.36
CA SER A 69 5.36 -23.73 -5.40
C SER A 69 4.82 -22.92 -4.21
N LEU A 70 4.76 -21.59 -4.33
CA LEU A 70 4.18 -20.68 -3.34
C LEU A 70 2.77 -20.31 -3.77
N VAL A 71 1.80 -21.14 -3.36
CA VAL A 71 0.42 -21.06 -3.84
C VAL A 71 -0.42 -20.08 -3.01
N VAL A 72 -1.13 -19.17 -3.68
CA VAL A 72 -2.12 -18.29 -3.07
C VAL A 72 -3.36 -19.09 -2.70
N LYS A 73 -3.75 -19.05 -1.42
CA LYS A 73 -4.90 -19.82 -0.91
C LYS A 73 -6.23 -19.09 -1.07
N THR A 74 -6.22 -17.78 -0.89
CA THR A 74 -7.40 -16.92 -0.89
C THR A 74 -7.04 -15.57 -1.48
N GLU A 75 -7.96 -15.00 -2.25
CA GLU A 75 -7.78 -13.70 -2.89
C GLU A 75 -9.08 -12.89 -2.75
N SER A 76 -8.96 -11.60 -2.46
CA SER A 76 -10.06 -10.65 -2.32
C SER A 76 -9.58 -9.25 -2.67
N SER A 77 -10.49 -8.36 -3.03
CA SER A 77 -10.17 -6.97 -3.34
C SER A 77 -10.57 -6.02 -2.21
N VAL A 78 -9.75 -5.01 -1.97
CA VAL A 78 -9.99 -3.92 -1.03
C VAL A 78 -9.74 -2.58 -1.70
N TYR A 79 -10.44 -1.55 -1.24
CA TYR A 79 -10.27 -0.17 -1.71
C TYR A 79 -9.13 0.53 -0.97
N ALA A 80 -8.27 1.20 -1.74
CA ALA A 80 -7.31 2.15 -1.20
C ALA A 80 -8.02 3.35 -0.56
N MET A 81 -7.37 3.99 0.42
CA MET A 81 -7.92 5.18 1.07
C MET A 81 -7.81 6.41 0.18
N LEU A 82 -8.80 7.29 0.24
CA LEU A 82 -8.70 8.62 -0.34
C LEU A 82 -8.00 9.61 0.61
N PRO A 83 -7.21 10.55 0.08
CA PRO A 83 -6.71 10.55 -1.28
C PRO A 83 -5.75 9.37 -1.47
N THR A 84 -5.76 8.73 -2.66
CA THR A 84 -5.01 7.49 -2.94
C THR A 84 -3.48 7.68 -2.97
N LEU A 85 -2.89 8.55 -2.17
CA LEU A 85 -1.45 8.72 -2.07
C LEU A 85 -0.87 7.66 -1.13
N THR A 86 0.33 7.18 -1.48
CA THR A 86 1.15 6.23 -0.71
C THR A 86 1.09 6.46 0.79
N LYS A 87 1.25 7.72 1.23
CA LYS A 87 1.19 8.10 2.65
C LYS A 87 -0.13 7.69 3.31
N TYR A 88 -1.28 8.08 2.75
CA TYR A 88 -2.57 7.85 3.40
C TYR A 88 -2.93 6.38 3.41
N SER A 89 -2.71 5.67 2.30
CA SER A 89 -2.93 4.23 2.25
C SER A 89 -2.03 3.46 3.21
N ARG A 90 -0.71 3.66 3.17
CA ARG A 90 0.22 2.92 4.05
C ARG A 90 0.01 3.26 5.52
N TRP A 91 -0.25 4.52 5.85
CA TRP A 91 -0.59 4.87 7.24
C TRP A 91 -1.87 4.18 7.67
N SER A 92 -2.89 4.11 6.82
CA SER A 92 -4.13 3.41 7.14
C SER A 92 -3.90 1.92 7.35
N ILE A 93 -3.12 1.27 6.46
CA ILE A 93 -2.73 -0.14 6.61
C ILE A 93 -2.02 -0.37 7.93
N PHE A 94 -0.99 0.43 8.22
CA PHE A 94 -0.11 0.16 9.36
C PHE A 94 -0.64 0.65 10.71
N SER A 95 -1.66 1.51 10.73
CA SER A 95 -2.31 1.99 11.96
C SER A 95 -3.68 1.36 12.21
N GLY A 96 -4.31 0.79 11.18
CA GLY A 96 -5.70 0.34 11.25
C GLY A 96 -6.73 1.48 11.28
N MET A 97 -6.32 2.72 10.97
CA MET A 97 -7.12 3.94 11.09
C MET A 97 -7.44 4.56 9.74
N ALA A 98 -8.53 5.32 9.65
CA ALA A 98 -8.85 6.15 8.49
C ALA A 98 -7.98 7.43 8.46
N PRO A 99 -7.80 8.05 7.27
CA PRO A 99 -6.95 9.23 7.09
C PRO A 99 -7.17 10.41 8.04
N ASN A 100 -8.43 10.76 8.33
CA ASN A 100 -8.78 11.85 9.25
C ASN A 100 -8.29 11.61 10.70
N GLU A 101 -8.22 10.35 11.14
CA GLU A 101 -7.86 9.99 12.51
C GLU A 101 -6.39 10.27 12.81
N PHE A 102 -5.48 10.00 11.87
CA PHE A 102 -4.05 10.23 12.10
C PHE A 102 -3.57 11.63 11.70
N VAL A 103 -4.29 12.35 10.84
CA VAL A 103 -4.01 13.77 10.59
C VAL A 103 -4.19 14.59 11.87
N THR A 104 -5.16 14.19 12.70
CA THR A 104 -5.46 14.83 13.98
C THR A 104 -4.58 14.31 15.13
N SER A 105 -4.38 12.99 15.23
CA SER A 105 -3.74 12.37 16.42
C SER A 105 -2.27 11.93 16.27
N LYS A 106 -1.77 11.79 15.03
CA LYS A 106 -0.45 11.17 14.74
C LYS A 106 0.34 11.95 13.68
N ARG A 107 0.21 13.28 13.68
CA ARG A 107 0.90 14.14 12.71
C ARG A 107 2.41 13.93 12.74
N GLY A 108 2.97 13.51 11.61
CA GLY A 108 4.42 13.27 11.44
C GLY A 108 4.91 11.89 11.89
N ALA A 109 4.01 10.95 12.24
CA ALA A 109 4.39 9.58 12.57
C ALA A 109 5.11 8.87 11.42
N GLN A 110 6.00 7.95 11.76
CA GLN A 110 6.66 7.07 10.80
C GLN A 110 5.88 5.75 10.68
N GLU A 111 5.91 5.14 9.50
CA GLU A 111 5.20 3.87 9.23
C GLU A 111 5.56 2.76 10.22
N LYS A 112 6.86 2.62 10.54
CA LYS A 112 7.34 1.70 11.56
C LYS A 112 6.70 1.97 12.93
N SER A 113 6.59 3.23 13.33
CA SER A 113 5.96 3.60 14.61
C SER A 113 4.48 3.26 14.62
N LEU A 114 3.76 3.54 13.53
CA LEU A 114 2.33 3.20 13.42
C LEU A 114 2.11 1.69 13.52
N PHE A 115 2.92 0.90 12.79
CA PHE A 115 2.85 -0.55 12.82
C PHE A 115 3.14 -1.11 14.21
N THR A 116 4.24 -0.66 14.84
CA THR A 116 4.58 -1.10 16.20
C THR A 116 3.54 -0.67 17.23
N ASP A 117 3.01 0.55 17.14
CA ASP A 117 1.96 1.05 18.05
C ASP A 117 0.68 0.23 17.93
N PHE A 118 0.26 -0.12 16.70
CA PHE A 118 -0.91 -0.97 16.49
C PHE A 118 -0.76 -2.32 17.19
N TRP A 119 0.38 -2.97 17.03
CA TRP A 119 0.61 -4.29 17.62
C TRP A 119 0.79 -4.26 19.14
N LYS A 120 1.33 -3.16 19.69
CA LYS A 120 1.34 -2.93 21.15
C LYS A 120 -0.06 -2.86 21.75
N LEU A 121 -0.99 -2.23 21.04
CA LEU A 121 -2.40 -2.18 21.44
C LEU A 121 -3.10 -3.54 21.31
N ASN A 122 -2.47 -4.51 20.63
CA ASN A 122 -2.94 -5.88 20.46
C ASN A 122 -2.02 -6.88 21.20
N ASP A 123 -1.57 -6.48 22.39
CA ASP A 123 -0.85 -7.31 23.36
C ASP A 123 0.48 -7.92 22.88
N LEU A 124 1.17 -7.27 21.92
CA LEU A 124 2.53 -7.63 21.51
C LEU A 124 3.58 -6.66 22.05
N ASN A 125 4.76 -7.19 22.39
CA ASN A 125 5.91 -6.37 22.73
C ASN A 125 6.56 -5.80 21.47
N SER A 126 7.34 -4.72 21.61
CA SER A 126 8.06 -4.13 20.47
C SER A 126 9.04 -5.11 19.82
N GLU A 127 9.56 -6.06 20.60
CA GLU A 127 10.54 -7.06 20.16
C GLU A 127 9.90 -8.16 19.30
N ASP A 128 8.59 -8.38 19.46
CA ASP A 128 7.81 -9.35 18.67
C ASP A 128 7.51 -8.83 17.26
N VAL A 129 7.80 -7.54 17.00
CA VAL A 129 7.35 -6.81 15.81
C VAL A 129 8.54 -6.25 15.05
N ILE A 130 8.65 -6.62 13.78
CA ILE A 130 9.59 -5.99 12.86
C ILE A 130 8.87 -5.30 11.71
N PHE A 131 9.43 -4.17 11.29
CA PHE A 131 9.01 -3.44 10.10
C PHE A 131 10.23 -3.16 9.21
N LEU A 132 10.14 -3.54 7.94
CA LEU A 132 11.19 -3.40 6.94
C LEU A 132 10.68 -2.66 5.72
N HIS A 133 11.52 -1.78 5.18
CA HIS A 133 11.30 -1.20 3.86
C HIS A 133 12.33 -1.76 2.90
N LEU A 134 11.89 -2.67 2.02
CA LEU A 134 12.74 -3.31 1.04
C LEU A 134 12.68 -2.53 -0.26
N VAL A 135 13.83 -1.92 -0.54
CA VAL A 135 14.06 -1.04 -1.65
C VAL A 135 15.07 -1.74 -2.54
N PRO A 136 14.63 -2.59 -3.47
CA PRO A 136 15.59 -3.26 -4.33
C PRO A 136 16.29 -2.24 -5.22
N ASP A 137 17.58 -2.48 -5.44
CA ASP A 137 18.37 -1.80 -6.44
C ASP A 137 18.08 -2.42 -7.81
N LEU A 138 17.26 -1.72 -8.60
CA LEU A 138 16.87 -2.17 -9.95
C LEU A 138 18.04 -2.17 -10.94
N THR A 139 19.18 -1.56 -10.60
CA THR A 139 20.36 -1.45 -11.47
C THR A 139 21.40 -2.55 -11.22
N ARG A 140 21.40 -3.16 -10.04
CA ARG A 140 22.32 -4.23 -9.64
C ARG A 140 21.58 -5.56 -9.59
N LEU A 141 21.33 -6.14 -10.76
CA LEU A 141 20.63 -7.43 -10.90
C LEU A 141 21.44 -8.66 -10.45
N GLN A 142 22.56 -8.54 -9.72
CA GLN A 142 23.31 -9.71 -9.21
C GLN A 142 24.10 -9.51 -7.90
N LYS A 143 24.04 -10.57 -7.07
CA LYS A 143 25.01 -11.10 -6.08
C LYS A 143 25.23 -10.36 -4.75
N GLN A 144 24.12 -10.18 -4.05
CA GLN A 144 23.88 -10.13 -2.60
C GLN A 144 22.80 -9.09 -2.44
N ASP A 145 21.54 -9.52 -2.64
CA ASP A 145 20.42 -8.62 -2.46
C ASP A 145 20.46 -8.10 -1.02
N GLU A 146 20.79 -6.81 -0.85
CA GLU A 146 20.76 -6.14 0.45
C GLU A 146 19.40 -6.34 1.12
N SER A 147 18.33 -6.55 0.32
CA SER A 147 17.00 -6.84 0.83
C SER A 147 16.95 -8.17 1.59
N MET A 148 17.61 -9.21 1.09
CA MET A 148 17.71 -10.50 1.80
C MET A 148 18.53 -10.35 3.08
N SER A 149 19.66 -9.64 3.03
CA SER A 149 20.48 -9.38 4.23
C SER A 149 19.73 -8.58 5.29
N ARG A 150 18.99 -7.54 4.87
CA ARG A 150 18.11 -6.76 5.76
C ARG A 150 16.96 -7.59 6.32
N PHE A 151 16.38 -8.48 5.50
CA PHE A 151 15.33 -9.39 5.94
C PHE A 151 15.85 -10.37 7.00
N MET A 152 16.95 -11.06 6.70
CA MET A 152 17.55 -12.04 7.60
C MET A 152 18.10 -11.43 8.89
N SER A 153 18.70 -10.25 8.83
CA SER A 153 19.19 -9.57 10.05
C SER A 153 18.07 -8.98 10.91
N GLY A 154 16.90 -8.79 10.32
CA GLY A 154 15.72 -8.29 11.00
C GLY A 154 14.91 -9.37 11.72
N VAL A 155 14.65 -10.49 11.06
CA VAL A 155 13.75 -11.53 11.57
C VAL A 155 14.47 -12.37 12.63
N ARG A 156 13.90 -12.43 13.84
CA ARG A 156 14.39 -13.21 14.98
C ARG A 156 13.46 -14.39 15.27
N GLU A 157 13.91 -15.33 16.11
CA GLU A 157 13.12 -16.51 16.49
C GLU A 157 11.83 -16.11 17.24
N GLU A 158 11.90 -15.06 18.05
CA GLU A 158 10.79 -14.54 18.84
C GLU A 158 9.85 -13.62 18.04
N THR A 159 10.21 -13.29 16.79
CA THR A 159 9.39 -12.41 15.97
C THR A 159 8.04 -13.09 15.70
N ARG A 160 6.95 -12.39 16.04
CA ARG A 160 5.57 -12.85 15.80
C ARG A 160 4.93 -12.16 14.62
N VAL A 161 5.34 -10.92 14.36
CA VAL A 161 4.78 -10.07 13.30
C VAL A 161 5.90 -9.46 12.46
N ILE A 162 5.77 -9.62 11.14
CA ILE A 162 6.66 -9.00 10.16
C ILE A 162 5.84 -8.08 9.25
N GLY A 163 6.19 -6.81 9.17
CA GLY A 163 5.72 -5.87 8.15
C GLY A 163 6.81 -5.59 7.13
N VAL A 164 6.51 -5.74 5.84
CA VAL A 164 7.48 -5.45 4.76
C VAL A 164 6.82 -4.59 3.69
N VAL A 165 7.49 -3.50 3.29
CA VAL A 165 7.11 -2.73 2.10
C VAL A 165 8.08 -3.05 0.96
N PHE A 166 7.55 -3.47 -0.19
CA PHE A 166 8.27 -3.61 -1.45
C PHE A 166 7.94 -2.43 -2.38
N SER A 167 8.96 -1.66 -2.76
CA SER A 167 8.77 -0.42 -3.54
C SER A 167 9.19 -0.54 -5.02
N PHE A 168 9.47 -1.74 -5.52
CA PHE A 168 10.03 -1.91 -6.85
C PHE A 168 9.06 -1.56 -7.98
N ILE A 169 7.76 -1.83 -7.79
CA ILE A 169 6.73 -1.54 -8.80
C ILE A 169 6.57 -0.02 -8.94
N ASP A 170 6.37 0.69 -7.83
CA ASP A 170 6.31 2.16 -7.83
C ASP A 170 7.58 2.79 -8.42
N LYS A 171 8.76 2.28 -8.07
CA LYS A 171 10.02 2.73 -8.67
C LYS A 171 10.09 2.51 -10.18
N MET A 172 9.60 1.37 -10.67
CA MET A 172 9.51 1.14 -12.11
C MET A 172 8.51 2.12 -12.74
N LEU A 173 7.35 2.36 -12.14
CA LEU A 173 6.38 3.35 -12.64
C LEU A 173 6.93 4.78 -12.69
N HIS A 174 7.82 5.14 -11.76
CA HIS A 174 8.51 6.42 -11.75
C HIS A 174 9.76 6.48 -12.63
N GLY A 175 10.21 5.33 -13.14
CA GLY A 175 11.37 5.21 -14.00
C GLY A 175 11.15 5.74 -15.42
N PRO A 176 12.14 5.55 -16.32
CA PRO A 176 12.12 6.09 -17.68
C PRO A 176 11.18 5.29 -18.62
N TYR A 177 10.20 4.58 -18.08
CA TYR A 177 9.26 3.83 -18.90
C TYR A 177 8.35 4.82 -19.61
N ASP A 178 8.35 4.76 -20.93
CA ASP A 178 7.38 5.47 -21.74
C ASP A 178 6.01 4.80 -21.57
N LEU A 179 5.24 5.31 -20.61
CA LEU A 179 3.90 4.81 -20.32
C LEU A 179 2.92 5.11 -21.47
N ASP A 180 3.27 5.96 -22.44
CA ASP A 180 2.46 6.20 -23.63
C ASP A 180 2.48 4.99 -24.59
N VAL A 181 3.50 4.12 -24.48
CA VAL A 181 3.57 2.81 -25.17
C VAL A 181 2.82 1.70 -24.40
N GLY A 182 2.17 2.05 -23.28
CA GLY A 182 1.41 1.15 -22.42
C GLY A 182 2.27 0.38 -21.41
N LYS A 183 1.62 -0.48 -20.61
CA LYS A 183 2.27 -1.19 -19.48
C LYS A 183 3.17 -2.37 -19.89
N LYS A 184 3.39 -2.63 -21.19
CA LYS A 184 4.16 -3.80 -21.65
C LYS A 184 5.58 -3.85 -21.09
N PHE A 185 6.30 -2.72 -21.14
CA PHE A 185 7.66 -2.66 -20.60
C PHE A 185 7.71 -2.76 -19.07
N LEU A 186 6.68 -2.27 -18.39
CA LEU A 186 6.52 -2.48 -16.95
C LEU A 186 6.38 -3.97 -16.62
N TYR A 187 5.53 -4.70 -17.35
CA TYR A 187 5.33 -6.14 -17.14
C TYR A 187 6.64 -6.92 -17.32
N GLN A 188 7.35 -6.69 -18.43
CA GLN A 188 8.65 -7.31 -18.68
C GLN A 188 9.70 -6.94 -17.64
N GLY A 189 9.67 -5.69 -17.16
CA GLY A 189 10.53 -5.22 -16.08
C GLY A 189 10.27 -5.96 -14.77
N ILE A 190 9.00 -6.18 -14.42
CA ILE A 190 8.58 -6.94 -13.24
C ILE A 190 9.01 -8.39 -13.36
N GLU A 191 8.70 -9.07 -14.48
CA GLU A 191 9.11 -10.47 -14.70
C GLU A 191 10.63 -10.65 -14.54
N LYS A 192 11.42 -9.80 -15.21
CA LYS A 192 12.88 -9.83 -15.13
C LYS A 192 13.38 -9.55 -13.72
N PHE A 193 12.78 -8.59 -13.02
CA PHE A 193 13.13 -8.30 -11.64
C PHE A 193 12.87 -9.51 -10.75
N LEU A 194 11.68 -10.11 -10.83
CA LEU A 194 11.29 -11.27 -10.03
C LEU A 194 12.29 -12.42 -10.16
N GLU A 195 12.69 -12.78 -11.38
CA GLU A 195 13.67 -13.86 -11.63
C GLU A 195 15.06 -13.60 -11.03
N SER A 196 15.44 -12.33 -10.87
CA SER A 196 16.72 -11.93 -10.28
C SER A 196 16.64 -11.54 -8.80
N SER A 197 15.44 -11.40 -8.26
CA SER A 197 15.17 -10.92 -6.91
C SER A 197 15.21 -12.06 -5.88
N CYS A 198 15.28 -11.69 -4.61
CA CYS A 198 15.14 -12.65 -3.51
C CYS A 198 13.68 -12.87 -3.04
N LEU A 199 12.68 -12.48 -3.84
CA LEU A 199 11.28 -12.46 -3.40
C LEU A 199 10.77 -13.86 -3.07
N ALA A 200 10.97 -14.84 -3.95
CA ALA A 200 10.54 -16.22 -3.70
C ALA A 200 11.23 -16.82 -2.46
N GLU A 201 12.50 -16.50 -2.24
CA GLU A 201 13.27 -16.92 -1.08
C GLU A 201 12.67 -16.34 0.22
N ILE A 202 12.30 -15.06 0.24
CA ILE A 202 11.63 -14.43 1.41
C ILE A 202 10.34 -15.18 1.74
N PHE A 203 9.47 -15.43 0.75
CA PHE A 203 8.22 -16.18 0.97
C PHE A 203 8.48 -17.62 1.44
N THR A 204 9.50 -18.28 0.88
CA THR A 204 9.91 -19.63 1.29
C THR A 204 10.35 -19.67 2.75
N ILE A 205 11.13 -18.68 3.19
CA ILE A 205 11.57 -18.55 4.58
C ILE A 205 10.36 -18.34 5.49
N LEU A 206 9.48 -17.40 5.17
CA LEU A 206 8.25 -17.15 5.94
C LEU A 206 7.40 -18.42 6.08
N GLN A 207 7.20 -19.16 4.99
CA GLN A 207 6.45 -20.40 4.99
C GLN A 207 7.11 -21.48 5.86
N LYS A 208 8.44 -21.65 5.76
CA LYS A 208 9.21 -22.61 6.56
C LYS A 208 9.14 -22.32 8.06
N HIS A 209 9.11 -21.04 8.44
CA HIS A 209 8.95 -20.59 9.83
C HIS A 209 7.47 -20.52 10.27
N GLY A 210 6.53 -21.02 9.46
CA GLY A 210 5.14 -21.16 9.85
C GLY A 210 4.30 -19.87 9.82
N TYR A 211 4.82 -18.78 9.26
CA TYR A 211 4.10 -17.52 9.17
C TYR A 211 2.87 -17.63 8.26
N LYS A 212 1.76 -17.01 8.68
CA LYS A 212 0.63 -16.69 7.79
C LYS A 212 0.98 -15.44 7.00
N THR A 213 1.29 -15.64 5.73
CA THR A 213 1.72 -14.56 4.83
C THR A 213 0.53 -13.92 4.14
N TYR A 214 0.43 -12.60 4.26
CA TYR A 214 -0.57 -11.73 3.65
C TYR A 214 0.13 -10.80 2.65
N VAL A 215 -0.46 -10.67 1.46
CA VAL A 215 0.03 -9.74 0.43
C VAL A 215 -1.06 -8.72 0.14
N THR A 216 -0.67 -7.45 0.07
CA THR A 216 -1.57 -6.37 -0.33
C THR A 216 -0.82 -5.33 -1.14
N SER A 217 -1.56 -4.42 -1.76
CA SER A 217 -1.04 -3.13 -2.21
C SER A 217 -1.51 -2.02 -1.28
N ASP A 218 -0.78 -0.91 -1.25
CA ASP A 218 -1.25 0.33 -0.65
C ASP A 218 -2.21 1.07 -1.60
N HIS A 219 -1.90 1.10 -2.89
CA HIS A 219 -2.76 1.59 -3.94
C HIS A 219 -2.41 0.97 -5.30
N GLY A 220 -3.38 0.94 -6.20
CA GLY A 220 -3.14 0.56 -7.59
C GLY A 220 -2.51 1.67 -8.43
N ASN A 221 -2.14 1.31 -9.66
CA ASN A 221 -1.72 2.24 -10.70
C ASN A 221 -2.57 2.08 -11.98
N LEU A 222 -2.83 3.21 -12.63
CA LEU A 222 -3.52 3.29 -13.93
C LEU A 222 -2.85 4.39 -14.75
N VAL A 223 -2.62 4.13 -16.04
CA VAL A 223 -2.15 5.15 -16.97
C VAL A 223 -3.30 6.14 -17.21
N ALA A 224 -3.03 7.42 -17.04
CA ALA A 224 -4.05 8.46 -17.17
C ALA A 224 -3.43 9.74 -17.72
N THR A 225 -4.20 10.45 -18.56
CA THR A 225 -3.86 11.79 -19.01
C THR A 225 -4.26 12.81 -17.94
N GLY A 226 -3.32 13.68 -17.55
CA GLY A 226 -3.62 14.77 -16.63
C GLY A 226 -4.52 15.83 -17.27
N ASN A 227 -5.40 16.43 -16.49
CA ASN A 227 -6.28 17.54 -16.91
C ASN A 227 -5.54 18.90 -17.02
N GLY A 228 -4.21 18.92 -16.93
CA GLY A 228 -3.39 20.13 -16.97
C GLY A 228 -3.49 21.05 -15.74
N VAL A 229 -4.38 20.76 -14.79
CA VAL A 229 -4.61 21.61 -13.61
C VAL A 229 -3.42 21.50 -12.66
N ARG A 230 -2.77 22.64 -12.41
CA ARG A 230 -1.72 22.80 -11.39
C ARG A 230 -2.18 23.87 -10.41
N ASP A 231 -1.83 23.70 -9.14
CA ASP A 231 -2.04 24.73 -8.13
C ASP A 231 -0.72 25.15 -7.46
N SER A 232 -0.74 26.37 -6.93
CA SER A 232 0.34 26.94 -6.14
C SER A 232 0.55 26.12 -4.88
N LYS A 233 1.80 25.75 -4.57
CA LYS A 233 2.14 24.98 -3.35
C LYS A 233 1.75 25.71 -2.06
N TYR A 234 1.53 27.03 -2.12
CA TYR A 234 1.15 27.84 -0.96
C TYR A 234 -0.35 27.72 -0.60
N LEU A 235 -1.17 27.18 -1.49
CA LEU A 235 -2.63 27.09 -1.32
C LEU A 235 -3.12 25.68 -0.99
N VAL A 236 -2.24 24.67 -1.00
CA VAL A 236 -2.59 23.26 -0.81
C VAL A 236 -1.75 22.64 0.29
N GLU A 237 -2.41 21.89 1.17
CA GLU A 237 -1.75 21.14 2.23
C GLU A 237 -1.02 19.93 1.66
N THR A 238 -1.69 19.17 0.78
CA THR A 238 -1.10 18.03 0.08
C THR A 238 -1.33 18.14 -1.41
N ARG A 239 -0.24 17.96 -2.18
CA ARG A 239 -0.24 17.99 -3.63
C ARG A 239 0.15 16.63 -4.20
N GLY A 240 -0.80 15.97 -4.86
CA GLY A 240 -0.56 14.81 -5.71
C GLY A 240 -0.77 15.14 -7.18
N LYS A 241 -0.31 14.28 -8.08
CA LYS A 241 -0.67 14.38 -9.52
C LYS A 241 -2.17 14.14 -9.77
N ARG A 242 -2.84 13.44 -8.84
CA ARG A 242 -4.25 12.99 -8.94
C ARG A 242 -5.21 13.67 -7.95
N CYS A 243 -4.71 14.46 -7.01
CA CYS A 243 -5.53 15.12 -5.99
C CYS A 243 -4.84 16.37 -5.44
N LEU A 244 -5.66 17.29 -4.93
CA LEU A 244 -5.25 18.49 -4.21
C LEU A 244 -6.04 18.51 -2.90
N VAL A 245 -5.35 18.63 -1.77
CA VAL A 245 -5.97 18.74 -0.44
C VAL A 245 -5.83 20.17 0.03
N TYR A 246 -6.95 20.76 0.45
CA TYR A 246 -7.05 22.14 0.91
C TYR A 246 -7.46 22.15 2.39
N ASP A 247 -6.84 23.02 3.17
CA ASP A 247 -7.19 23.26 4.59
C ASP A 247 -8.53 23.98 4.76
N ARG A 248 -8.97 24.71 3.71
CA ARG A 248 -10.22 25.46 3.70
C ARG A 248 -11.08 25.09 2.50
N LYS A 249 -12.34 24.76 2.80
CA LYS A 249 -13.37 24.44 1.80
C LYS A 249 -13.51 25.51 0.71
N VAL A 250 -13.45 26.80 1.08
CA VAL A 250 -13.59 27.93 0.14
C VAL A 250 -12.51 27.89 -0.97
N LEU A 251 -11.27 27.54 -0.63
CA LEU A 251 -10.19 27.43 -1.60
C LEU A 251 -10.43 26.28 -2.59
N ALA A 252 -10.96 25.16 -2.09
CA ALA A 252 -11.30 24.01 -2.91
C ALA A 252 -12.48 24.30 -3.86
N GLU A 253 -13.52 25.01 -3.37
CA GLU A 253 -14.67 25.46 -4.17
C GLU A 253 -14.27 26.46 -5.26
N GLU A 254 -13.39 27.42 -4.95
CA GLU A 254 -12.84 28.33 -5.95
C GLU A 254 -12.08 27.58 -7.04
N LYS A 255 -11.33 26.53 -6.67
CA LYS A 255 -10.61 25.72 -7.65
C LYS A 255 -11.57 24.94 -8.55
N GLN A 256 -12.62 24.35 -7.97
CA GLN A 256 -13.64 23.62 -8.71
C GLN A 256 -14.32 24.48 -9.78
N LYS A 257 -14.59 25.75 -9.48
CA LYS A 257 -15.20 26.68 -10.45
C LYS A 257 -14.28 27.00 -11.64
N ARG A 258 -12.96 26.89 -11.45
CA ARG A 258 -11.94 27.35 -12.42
C ARG A 258 -11.29 26.22 -13.23
N GLY A 259 -11.58 24.95 -12.94
CA GLY A 259 -10.90 23.84 -13.60
C GLY A 259 -11.72 22.56 -13.67
N ASP A 260 -11.27 21.61 -14.49
CA ASP A 260 -11.86 20.26 -14.59
C ASP A 260 -11.44 19.39 -13.39
N VAL A 261 -11.88 19.79 -12.20
CA VAL A 261 -11.66 19.06 -10.94
C VAL A 261 -12.99 18.77 -10.26
N THR A 262 -13.06 17.62 -9.60
CA THR A 262 -14.23 17.26 -8.77
C THR A 262 -13.90 17.56 -7.32
N LEU A 263 -14.70 18.42 -6.69
CA LEU A 263 -14.65 18.59 -5.24
C LEU A 263 -15.25 17.35 -4.57
N PHE A 264 -14.50 16.78 -3.64
CA PHE A 264 -14.93 15.66 -2.82
C PHE A 264 -14.59 15.93 -1.37
N SER A 265 -15.53 15.65 -0.47
CA SER A 265 -15.36 15.78 0.98
C SER A 265 -15.98 14.57 1.64
N SER A 266 -15.27 13.99 2.61
CA SER A 266 -15.72 12.87 3.42
C SER A 266 -15.24 13.09 4.84
N ARG A 267 -15.98 12.58 5.83
CA ARG A 267 -15.52 12.61 7.22
C ARG A 267 -14.28 11.74 7.46
N PHE A 268 -13.96 10.82 6.55
CA PHE A 268 -12.85 9.86 6.65
C PHE A 268 -11.55 10.34 6.00
N ILE A 269 -11.60 11.46 5.28
CA ILE A 269 -10.43 12.06 4.63
C ILE A 269 -10.05 13.38 5.34
N PRO A 270 -8.82 13.87 5.18
CA PRO A 270 -8.36 15.13 5.76
C PRO A 270 -9.16 16.34 5.25
#